data_AF-A0A1I3C3N4-F1
#
_entry.id   AF-A0A1I3C3N4-F1
#
_cell.length_a   1.000
_cell.length_b   1.000
_cell.length_c   1.000
_cell.angle_alpha   90.00
_cell.angle_beta   90.00
_cell.angle_gamma   90.00
#
_symmetry.space_group_name_H-M   'P 1'
#
loop_
_entity.id
_entity.type
_entity.pdbx_description
1 polymer ?
#
loop_
_entity_poly.entity_id
_entity_poly.type
_entity_poly.pdbx_seq_one_letter_code
_entity_poly.pdbx_strand_id
1 'polypeptide(L)'
;MNTMSERDCASDESWCNRFCLLLLGVELVIFLRVWEFLLGGWGNNGELLLSLATFLLSVSWLVMLLYINIANKVLFFFFRILISGIVNLVGFYAIFHFLGVAGAVIWVLGALLVNRSRLKIFFAYPNYIGYVVGGYVFSFMVNWLIGLLGTDPYSWWIAVGILPFLPSFVLLIWLWNLLTQEIHQGRSFFDAMRILELMPMTFGYFLIGVLTIVPIKLFSGESLFGEEGHDYLAMPQE
;
A
#
# COMPACT_ATOMS: atom_id res chain seq x y z
N MET A 1 17.34 -33.23 6.89
CA MET A 1 17.35 -31.84 7.38
C MET A 1 16.63 -30.88 6.41
N ASN A 2 15.65 -31.35 5.60
CA ASN A 2 14.92 -30.56 4.59
C ASN A 2 13.42 -30.34 4.92
N THR A 3 12.88 -30.99 5.96
CA THR A 3 11.43 -31.01 6.21
C THR A 3 10.91 -29.80 6.99
N MET A 4 11.78 -28.98 7.57
CA MET A 4 11.36 -27.74 8.26
C MET A 4 11.21 -26.60 7.26
N SER A 5 12.20 -26.40 6.40
CA SER A 5 12.17 -25.37 5.34
C SER A 5 11.02 -25.56 4.35
N GLU A 6 10.70 -26.80 3.95
CA GLU A 6 9.55 -27.09 3.07
C GLU A 6 8.19 -26.83 3.75
N ARG A 7 8.10 -27.02 5.08
CA ARG A 7 6.85 -26.86 5.82
C ARG A 7 6.50 -25.39 6.03
N ASP A 8 7.51 -24.56 6.21
CA ASP A 8 7.37 -23.11 6.35
C ASP A 8 6.98 -22.47 5.00
N CYS A 9 7.62 -22.91 3.90
CA CYS A 9 7.28 -22.46 2.53
C CYS A 9 5.83 -22.80 2.14
N ALA A 10 5.37 -24.03 2.40
CA ALA A 10 3.99 -24.43 2.10
C ALA A 10 2.95 -23.67 2.93
N SER A 11 3.30 -23.30 4.17
CA SER A 11 2.45 -22.47 5.03
C SER A 11 2.36 -21.03 4.50
N ASP A 12 3.48 -20.45 4.09
CA ASP A 12 3.55 -19.10 3.52
C ASP A 12 2.81 -18.99 2.17
N GLU A 13 2.95 -19.98 1.29
CA GLU A 13 2.17 -20.07 0.05
C GLU A 13 0.66 -20.16 0.32
N SER A 14 0.25 -20.94 1.31
CA SER A 14 -1.16 -21.03 1.72
C SER A 14 -1.68 -19.66 2.19
N TRP A 15 -0.89 -18.90 2.96
CA TRP A 15 -1.25 -17.54 3.36
C TRP A 15 -1.37 -16.59 2.17
N CYS A 16 -0.39 -16.60 1.26
CA CYS A 16 -0.41 -15.80 0.03
C CYS A 16 -1.65 -16.08 -0.81
N ASN A 17 -1.98 -17.35 -1.03
CA ASN A 17 -3.15 -17.75 -1.82
C ASN A 17 -4.45 -17.31 -1.16
N ARG A 18 -4.61 -17.50 0.16
CA ARG A 18 -5.80 -17.05 0.90
C ARG A 18 -5.96 -15.53 0.82
N PHE A 19 -4.86 -14.80 0.97
CA PHE A 19 -4.84 -13.35 0.88
C PHE A 19 -5.29 -12.86 -0.50
N CYS A 20 -4.67 -13.37 -1.58
CA CYS A 20 -4.98 -12.97 -2.95
C CYS A 20 -6.39 -13.42 -3.38
N LEU A 21 -6.86 -14.60 -2.95
CA LEU A 21 -8.21 -15.06 -3.23
C LEU A 21 -9.27 -14.20 -2.55
N LEU A 22 -9.01 -13.75 -1.31
CA LEU A 22 -9.93 -12.86 -0.62
C LEU A 22 -10.02 -11.49 -1.31
N LEU A 23 -8.87 -10.93 -1.72
CA LEU A 23 -8.83 -9.70 -2.51
C LEU A 23 -9.58 -9.84 -3.83
N LEU A 24 -9.36 -10.94 -4.55
CA LEU A 24 -10.09 -11.24 -5.79
C LEU A 24 -11.60 -11.31 -5.55
N GLY A 25 -12.03 -11.97 -4.46
CA GLY A 25 -13.42 -12.04 -4.07
C GLY A 25 -14.03 -10.66 -3.80
N VAL A 26 -13.31 -9.81 -3.06
CA VAL A 26 -13.72 -8.41 -2.80
C VAL A 26 -13.86 -7.64 -4.12
N GLU A 27 -12.86 -7.69 -4.99
CA GLU A 27 -12.88 -7.00 -6.28
C GLU A 27 -14.03 -7.47 -7.18
N LEU A 28 -14.27 -8.78 -7.26
CA LEU A 28 -15.37 -9.35 -8.03
C LEU A 28 -16.74 -8.89 -7.50
N VAL A 29 -16.93 -8.84 -6.19
CA VAL A 29 -18.21 -8.39 -5.62
C VAL A 29 -18.43 -6.89 -5.82
N ILE A 30 -17.38 -6.07 -5.70
CA ILE A 30 -17.47 -4.63 -6.01
C ILE A 30 -17.78 -4.43 -7.50
N PHE A 31 -17.11 -5.18 -8.37
CA PHE A 31 -17.38 -5.15 -9.81
C PHE A 31 -18.83 -5.50 -10.13
N LEU A 32 -19.34 -6.61 -9.57
CA LEU A 32 -20.74 -7.01 -9.75
C LEU A 32 -21.72 -5.95 -9.24
N ARG A 33 -21.41 -5.28 -8.13
CA ARG A 33 -22.26 -4.23 -7.57
C ARG A 33 -22.29 -2.96 -8.43
N VAL A 34 -21.16 -2.56 -9.00
CA VAL A 34 -21.12 -1.45 -9.98
C VAL A 34 -21.91 -1.84 -11.23
N TRP A 35 -21.78 -3.08 -11.68
CA TRP A 35 -22.50 -3.57 -12.85
C TRP A 35 -24.01 -3.65 -12.64
N GLU A 36 -24.44 -4.12 -11.47
CA GLU A 36 -25.85 -4.11 -11.05
C GLU A 36 -26.42 -2.69 -11.09
N PHE A 37 -25.70 -1.72 -10.52
CA PHE A 37 -26.10 -0.32 -10.54
C PHE A 37 -26.26 0.22 -11.97
N LEU A 38 -25.33 -0.10 -12.87
CA LEU A 38 -25.38 0.33 -14.26
C LEU A 38 -26.53 -0.31 -15.06
N LEU A 39 -26.87 -1.56 -14.78
CA LEU A 39 -27.95 -2.28 -15.47
C LEU A 39 -29.36 -1.96 -14.94
N GLY A 40 -29.48 -1.13 -13.89
CA GLY A 40 -30.77 -0.77 -13.30
C GLY A 40 -31.31 -1.78 -12.27
N GLY A 41 -30.41 -2.55 -11.63
CA GLY A 41 -30.72 -3.42 -10.50
C GLY A 41 -31.05 -4.85 -10.88
N TRP A 42 -30.70 -5.80 -9.99
CA TRP A 42 -31.14 -7.19 -10.05
C TRP A 42 -32.22 -7.36 -9.00
N GLY A 43 -33.48 -7.19 -9.40
CA GLY A 43 -34.61 -6.91 -8.48
C GLY A 43 -34.52 -7.53 -7.08
N ASN A 44 -34.78 -6.74 -6.03
CA ASN A 44 -34.85 -7.00 -4.58
C ASN A 44 -34.00 -8.16 -3.97
N ASN A 45 -34.18 -9.41 -4.41
CA ASN A 45 -33.43 -10.56 -3.89
C ASN A 45 -31.96 -10.55 -4.34
N GLY A 46 -31.67 -10.04 -5.54
CA GLY A 46 -30.29 -9.92 -6.05
C GLY A 46 -29.50 -8.87 -5.28
N GLU A 47 -30.09 -7.69 -5.08
CA GLU A 47 -29.48 -6.57 -4.36
C GLU A 47 -29.11 -6.95 -2.91
N LEU A 48 -30.00 -7.70 -2.24
CA LEU A 48 -29.79 -8.16 -0.86
C LEU A 48 -28.62 -9.15 -0.78
N LEU A 49 -28.53 -10.08 -1.74
CA LEU A 49 -27.45 -11.08 -1.78
C LEU A 49 -26.09 -10.43 -2.03
N LEU A 50 -26.00 -9.50 -3.00
CA LEU A 50 -24.77 -8.75 -3.28
C LEU A 50 -24.36 -7.86 -2.11
N SER A 51 -25.32 -7.22 -1.44
CA SER A 51 -25.05 -6.41 -0.24
C SER A 51 -24.50 -7.25 0.91
N LEU A 52 -25.08 -8.42 1.17
CA LEU A 52 -24.60 -9.35 2.19
C LEU A 52 -23.20 -9.88 1.85
N ALA A 53 -22.97 -10.29 0.60
CA ALA A 53 -21.67 -10.75 0.13
C ALA A 53 -20.60 -9.65 0.27
N THR A 54 -20.94 -8.41 -0.10
CA THR A 54 -20.04 -7.26 0.06
C THR A 54 -19.66 -7.07 1.52
N PHE A 55 -20.65 -7.12 2.42
CA PHE A 55 -20.43 -6.95 3.85
C PHE A 55 -19.52 -8.05 4.41
N LEU A 56 -19.83 -9.32 4.13
CA LEU A 56 -19.06 -10.47 4.63
C LEU A 56 -17.61 -10.41 4.15
N LEU A 57 -17.38 -10.20 2.85
CA LEU A 57 -16.03 -10.13 2.29
C LEU A 57 -15.25 -8.91 2.81
N SER A 58 -15.90 -7.76 2.96
CA SER A 58 -15.26 -6.55 3.50
C SER A 58 -14.82 -6.76 4.95
N VAL A 59 -15.67 -7.39 5.77
CA VAL A 59 -15.34 -7.71 7.16
C VAL A 59 -14.22 -8.75 7.23
N SER A 60 -14.29 -9.83 6.45
CA SER A 60 -13.22 -10.83 6.38
C SER A 60 -11.89 -10.23 5.93
N TRP A 61 -11.93 -9.36 4.92
CA TRP A 61 -10.76 -8.65 4.41
C TRP A 61 -10.15 -7.72 5.47
N LEU A 62 -10.98 -6.94 6.16
CA LEU A 62 -10.53 -6.05 7.23
C LEU A 62 -9.89 -6.83 8.39
N VAL A 63 -10.52 -7.93 8.82
CA VAL A 63 -9.98 -8.80 9.89
C VAL A 63 -8.63 -9.39 9.48
N MET A 64 -8.51 -9.87 8.24
CA MET A 64 -7.27 -10.44 7.73
C MET A 64 -6.15 -9.39 7.63
N LEU A 65 -6.44 -8.20 7.10
CA LEU A 65 -5.49 -7.09 7.06
C LEU A 65 -5.03 -6.69 8.47
N LEU A 66 -5.97 -6.57 9.41
CA LEU A 66 -5.67 -6.21 10.78
C LEU A 66 -4.79 -7.27 11.45
N TYR A 67 -5.06 -8.55 11.21
CA TYR A 67 -4.23 -9.64 11.68
C TYR A 67 -2.79 -9.57 11.11
N ILE A 68 -2.65 -9.40 9.79
CA ILE A 68 -1.34 -9.28 9.13
C ILE A 68 -0.57 -8.08 9.69
N ASN A 69 -1.22 -6.92 9.80
CA ASN A 69 -0.60 -5.69 10.26
C ASN A 69 -0.17 -5.75 11.75
N ILE A 70 -0.92 -6.47 12.59
CA ILE A 70 -0.56 -6.71 14.00
C ILE A 70 0.60 -7.71 14.09
N ALA A 71 0.49 -8.85 13.40
CA ALA A 71 1.53 -9.89 13.39
C ALA A 71 2.87 -9.32 12.92
N ASN A 72 2.83 -8.45 11.90
CA ASN A 72 4.01 -7.81 11.32
C ASN A 72 4.49 -6.58 12.08
N LYS A 73 3.86 -6.20 13.21
CA LYS A 73 4.17 -4.97 13.96
C LYS A 73 4.11 -3.68 13.10
N VAL A 74 3.39 -3.71 11.97
CA VAL A 74 3.24 -2.58 11.03
C VAL A 74 2.42 -1.46 11.67
N LEU A 75 1.33 -1.80 12.37
CA LEU A 75 0.53 -0.80 13.07
C LEU A 75 1.36 0.01 14.07
N PHE A 76 2.19 -0.66 14.87
CA PHE A 76 3.04 0.01 15.86
C PHE A 76 3.99 1.00 15.19
N PHE A 77 4.58 0.60 14.06
CA PHE A 77 5.45 1.45 13.28
C PHE A 77 4.69 2.64 12.64
N PHE A 78 3.49 2.40 12.10
CA PHE A 78 2.62 3.47 11.58
C PHE A 78 2.22 4.46 12.66
N PHE A 79 1.82 4.02 13.85
CA PHE A 79 1.49 4.93 14.95
C PHE A 79 2.68 5.80 15.33
N ARG A 80 3.88 5.22 15.37
CA ARG A 80 5.10 5.94 15.69
C ARG A 80 5.47 7.00 14.64
N ILE A 81 5.37 6.62 13.36
CA ILE A 81 5.60 7.54 12.24
C ILE A 81 4.51 8.61 12.17
N LEU A 82 3.25 8.27 12.42
CA LEU A 82 2.10 9.18 12.31
C LEU A 82 2.29 10.41 13.19
N ILE A 83 2.67 10.23 14.45
CA ILE A 83 2.87 11.34 15.39
C ILE A 83 3.99 12.26 14.88
N SER A 84 5.12 11.69 14.44
CA SER A 84 6.22 12.48 13.86
C SER A 84 5.81 13.14 12.54
N GLY A 85 5.04 12.44 11.72
CA GLY A 85 4.53 12.88 10.43
C GLY A 85 3.61 14.09 10.58
N ILE A 86 2.73 14.11 11.57
CA ILE A 86 1.85 15.24 11.89
C ILE A 86 2.68 16.49 12.22
N VAL A 87 3.69 16.35 13.08
CA VAL A 87 4.57 17.49 13.45
C VAL A 87 5.29 18.05 12.22
N ASN A 88 5.85 17.17 11.39
CA ASN A 88 6.52 17.56 10.15
C ASN A 88 5.56 18.16 9.11
N LEU A 89 4.33 17.65 9.04
CA LEU A 89 3.30 18.16 8.13
C LEU A 89 2.83 19.56 8.53
N VAL A 90 2.72 19.85 9.84
CA VAL A 90 2.46 21.21 10.34
C VAL A 90 3.61 22.15 9.98
N GLY A 91 4.87 21.71 10.15
CA GLY A 91 6.05 22.49 9.75
C GLY A 91 6.10 22.76 8.25
N PHE A 92 5.85 21.74 7.43
CA PHE A 92 5.74 21.85 5.99
C PHE A 92 4.63 22.84 5.58
N TYR A 93 3.44 22.72 6.19
CA TYR A 93 2.32 23.61 5.90
C TYR A 93 2.63 25.06 6.28
N ALA A 94 3.28 25.30 7.43
CA ALA A 94 3.69 26.63 7.83
C ALA A 94 4.66 27.24 6.80
N ILE A 95 5.68 26.50 6.38
CA ILE A 95 6.65 26.98 5.39
C ILE A 95 6.00 27.20 4.03
N PHE A 96 5.12 26.30 3.60
CA PHE A 96 4.33 26.49 2.39
C PHE A 96 3.46 27.74 2.47
N HIS A 97 2.86 28.03 3.64
CA HIS A 97 2.04 29.22 3.82
C HIS A 97 2.84 30.52 3.74
N PHE A 98 4.05 30.56 4.29
CA PHE A 98 4.89 31.77 4.31
C PHE A 98 5.72 31.99 3.03
N LEU A 99 6.22 30.91 2.42
CA LEU A 99 7.14 30.97 1.28
C LEU A 99 6.53 30.41 -0.02
N GLY A 100 5.27 29.98 0.03
CA GLY A 100 4.57 29.39 -1.10
C GLY A 100 5.19 28.07 -1.58
N VAL A 101 5.00 27.80 -2.88
CA VAL A 101 5.52 26.60 -3.55
C VAL A 101 7.05 26.49 -3.42
N ALA A 102 7.77 27.61 -3.46
CA ALA A 102 9.23 27.61 -3.32
C ALA A 102 9.67 27.05 -1.96
N GLY A 103 9.00 27.43 -0.87
CA GLY A 103 9.26 26.89 0.47
C GLY A 103 9.02 25.38 0.55
N ALA A 104 7.94 24.90 -0.05
CA ALA A 104 7.65 23.47 -0.11
C ALA A 104 8.73 22.68 -0.87
N VAL A 105 9.19 23.18 -2.01
CA VAL A 105 10.27 22.55 -2.78
C VAL A 105 11.56 22.48 -1.96
N ILE A 106 11.93 23.58 -1.29
CA ILE A 106 13.12 23.63 -0.43
C ILE A 106 13.00 22.63 0.72
N TRP A 107 11.83 22.52 1.35
CA TRP A 107 11.58 21.57 2.42
C TRP A 107 11.74 20.13 1.97
N VAL A 108 11.12 19.76 0.84
CA VAL A 108 11.22 18.40 0.28
C VAL A 108 12.67 18.06 -0.08
N LEU A 109 13.40 18.99 -0.72
CA LEU A 109 14.82 18.80 -1.01
C LEU A 109 15.65 18.64 0.26
N GLY A 110 15.38 19.46 1.29
CA GLY A 110 16.02 19.34 2.60
C GLY A 110 15.76 18.00 3.27
N ALA A 111 14.50 17.55 3.27
CA ALA A 111 14.10 16.25 3.81
C ALA A 111 14.81 15.10 3.09
N LEU A 112 14.84 15.12 1.75
CA LEU A 112 15.55 14.12 0.95
C LEU A 112 17.06 14.07 1.24
N LEU A 113 17.70 15.24 1.39
CA LEU A 113 19.13 15.33 1.70
C LEU A 113 19.45 14.76 3.09
N VAL A 114 18.62 15.09 4.09
CA VAL A 114 18.77 14.59 5.47
C VAL A 114 18.51 13.09 5.54
N ASN A 115 17.52 12.59 4.78
CA ASN A 115 17.08 11.19 4.83
C ASN A 115 17.83 10.28 3.84
N ARG A 116 18.82 10.79 3.10
CA ARG A 116 19.51 10.06 2.01
C ARG A 116 20.10 8.72 2.43
N SER A 117 20.60 8.58 3.67
CA SER A 117 21.17 7.32 4.16
C SER A 117 20.08 6.27 4.35
N ARG A 118 18.92 6.66 4.87
CA ARG A 118 17.74 5.81 5.09
C ARG A 118 17.05 5.44 3.78
N LEU A 119 16.98 6.38 2.84
CA LEU A 119 16.44 6.14 1.49
C LEU A 119 17.23 5.09 0.70
N LYS A 120 18.51 4.84 1.03
CA LYS A 120 19.28 3.80 0.34
C LYS A 120 18.74 2.39 0.54
N ILE A 121 18.03 2.13 1.64
CA ILE A 121 17.47 0.82 1.96
C ILE A 121 16.45 0.38 0.90
N PHE A 122 15.72 1.33 0.31
CA PHE A 122 14.76 1.02 -0.76
C PHE A 122 15.42 0.38 -1.98
N PHE A 123 16.68 0.72 -2.30
CA PHE A 123 17.38 0.14 -3.45
C PHE A 123 17.66 -1.36 -3.32
N ALA A 124 17.55 -1.93 -2.11
CA ALA A 124 17.61 -3.37 -1.91
C ALA A 124 16.33 -4.10 -2.39
N TYR A 125 15.25 -3.34 -2.68
CA TYR A 125 13.91 -3.86 -2.96
C TYR A 125 13.36 -3.38 -4.32
N PRO A 126 14.06 -3.60 -5.45
CA PRO A 126 13.68 -3.05 -6.75
C PRO A 126 12.32 -3.56 -7.25
N ASN A 127 11.96 -4.82 -6.95
CA ASN A 127 10.68 -5.39 -7.36
C ASN A 127 9.49 -4.71 -6.66
N TYR A 128 9.64 -4.41 -5.37
CA TYR A 128 8.63 -3.69 -4.60
C TYR A 128 8.52 -2.23 -5.06
N ILE A 129 9.64 -1.56 -5.35
CA ILE A 129 9.62 -0.22 -5.96
C ILE A 129 8.89 -0.28 -7.29
N GLY A 130 9.20 -1.26 -8.14
CA GLY A 130 8.56 -1.47 -9.43
C GLY A 130 7.05 -1.61 -9.28
N TYR A 131 6.60 -2.46 -8.35
CA TYR A 131 5.19 -2.66 -8.05
C TYR A 131 4.51 -1.37 -7.56
N VAL A 132 5.09 -0.67 -6.59
CA VAL A 132 4.51 0.56 -6.01
C VAL A 132 4.43 1.67 -7.06
N VAL A 133 5.56 1.99 -7.72
CA VAL A 133 5.64 3.05 -8.72
C VAL A 133 4.79 2.69 -9.94
N GLY A 134 4.90 1.46 -10.43
CA GLY A 134 4.10 0.95 -11.54
C GLY A 134 2.60 1.00 -11.24
N GLY A 135 2.20 0.68 -10.02
CA GLY A 135 0.81 0.78 -9.58
C GLY A 135 0.28 2.21 -9.58
N TYR A 136 1.05 3.18 -9.09
CA TYR A 136 0.67 4.60 -9.15
C TYR A 136 0.59 5.12 -10.59
N VAL A 137 1.58 4.81 -11.43
CA VAL A 137 1.60 5.24 -12.84
C VAL A 137 0.44 4.61 -13.60
N PHE A 138 0.19 3.32 -13.41
CA PHE A 138 -0.89 2.61 -14.09
C PHE A 138 -2.26 3.14 -13.66
N SER A 139 -2.47 3.32 -12.36
CA SER A 139 -3.69 3.92 -11.82
C SER A 139 -3.91 5.33 -12.36
N PHE A 140 -2.85 6.16 -12.45
CA PHE A 140 -2.93 7.50 -13.02
C PHE A 140 -3.32 7.45 -14.50
N MET A 141 -2.69 6.60 -15.31
CA MET A 141 -2.99 6.46 -16.73
C MET A 141 -4.43 6.02 -16.98
N VAL A 142 -4.95 5.10 -16.17
CA VAL A 142 -6.35 4.65 -16.29
C VAL A 142 -7.33 5.73 -15.84
N ASN A 143 -7.07 6.43 -14.73
CA ASN A 143 -7.92 7.56 -14.32
C ASN A 143 -7.94 8.68 -15.37
N TRP A 144 -6.80 8.95 -15.99
CA TRP A 144 -6.71 9.89 -17.10
C TRP A 144 -7.57 9.43 -18.29
N LEU A 145 -7.51 8.15 -18.65
CA LEU A 145 -8.32 7.56 -19.72
C LEU A 145 -9.82 7.59 -19.39
N ILE A 146 -10.21 7.32 -18.14
CA ILE A 146 -11.60 7.47 -17.66
C ILE A 146 -12.06 8.92 -17.83
N GLY A 147 -11.22 9.89 -17.46
CA GLY A 147 -11.51 11.32 -17.64
C GLY A 147 -11.76 11.69 -19.11
N LEU A 148 -10.98 11.12 -20.04
CA LEU A 148 -11.17 11.34 -21.47
C LEU A 148 -12.46 10.68 -21.99
N LEU A 149 -12.67 9.40 -21.70
CA LEU A 149 -13.81 8.62 -22.21
C LEU A 149 -15.15 8.94 -21.51
N GLY A 150 -15.09 9.48 -20.29
CA GLY A 150 -16.26 9.93 -19.54
C GLY A 150 -16.91 11.19 -20.13
N THR A 151 -16.24 11.88 -21.05
CA THR A 151 -16.81 13.03 -21.77
C THR A 151 -17.67 12.62 -22.98
N ASP A 152 -17.56 11.36 -23.42
CA ASP A 152 -18.35 10.82 -24.54
C ASP A 152 -19.52 9.95 -24.01
N PRO A 153 -20.78 10.31 -24.31
CA PRO A 153 -21.97 9.56 -23.89
C PRO A 153 -21.98 8.10 -24.36
N TYR A 154 -21.32 7.78 -25.47
CA TYR A 154 -21.30 6.42 -26.01
C TYR A 154 -20.32 5.50 -25.29
N SER A 155 -19.23 6.04 -24.72
CA SER A 155 -18.23 5.27 -23.98
C SER A 155 -18.36 5.34 -22.46
N TRP A 156 -19.33 6.09 -21.93
CA TRP A 156 -19.50 6.30 -20.49
C TRP A 156 -19.63 4.98 -19.70
N TRP A 157 -20.34 3.99 -20.26
CA TRP A 157 -20.53 2.66 -19.67
C TRP A 157 -19.20 1.91 -19.48
N ILE A 158 -18.30 2.03 -20.45
CA ILE A 158 -16.95 1.42 -20.41
C ILE A 158 -16.08 2.19 -19.40
N ALA A 159 -16.18 3.52 -19.40
CA ALA A 159 -15.43 4.41 -18.52
C ALA A 159 -15.78 4.23 -17.03
N VAL A 160 -17.04 3.97 -16.71
CA VAL A 160 -17.51 3.83 -15.31
C VAL A 160 -17.63 2.36 -14.89
N GLY A 161 -17.90 1.44 -15.82
CA GLY A 161 -18.14 0.03 -15.50
C GLY A 161 -16.92 -0.88 -15.52
N ILE A 162 -16.00 -0.69 -16.48
CA ILE A 162 -14.90 -1.65 -16.72
C ILE A 162 -13.55 -1.04 -16.39
N LEU A 163 -13.28 0.16 -16.91
CA LEU A 163 -11.98 0.79 -16.78
C LEU A 163 -11.50 0.99 -15.33
N PRO A 164 -12.34 1.32 -14.34
CA PRO A 164 -11.88 1.48 -12.96
C PRO A 164 -11.32 0.19 -12.33
N PHE A 165 -11.77 -0.97 -12.81
CA PHE A 165 -11.40 -2.28 -12.25
C PHE A 165 -10.17 -2.90 -12.90
N LEU A 166 -9.84 -2.48 -14.13
CA LEU A 166 -8.70 -3.01 -14.86
C LEU A 166 -7.36 -2.79 -14.12
N PRO A 167 -7.09 -1.60 -13.51
CA PRO A 167 -5.99 -1.41 -12.58
C PRO A 167 -5.95 -2.43 -11.45
N SER A 168 -7.09 -2.61 -10.77
CA SER A 168 -7.19 -3.46 -9.60
C SER A 168 -6.83 -4.91 -9.92
N PHE A 169 -7.43 -5.51 -10.96
CA PHE A 169 -7.14 -6.89 -11.34
C PHE A 169 -5.70 -7.10 -11.81
N VAL A 170 -5.16 -6.17 -12.62
CA VAL A 170 -3.77 -6.27 -13.10
C VAL A 170 -2.79 -6.14 -11.93
N LEU A 171 -3.04 -5.20 -11.01
CA LEU A 171 -2.22 -5.02 -9.82
C LEU A 171 -2.33 -6.21 -8.87
N LEU A 172 -3.51 -6.82 -8.74
CA LEU A 172 -3.68 -8.04 -7.95
C LEU A 172 -2.88 -9.21 -8.52
N ILE A 173 -2.87 -9.39 -9.85
CA ILE A 173 -2.05 -10.42 -10.50
C ILE A 173 -0.55 -10.13 -10.31
N TRP A 174 -0.14 -8.87 -10.45
CA TRP A 174 1.25 -8.49 -10.21
C TRP A 174 1.65 -8.71 -8.74
N LEU A 175 0.76 -8.36 -7.79
CA LEU A 175 0.95 -8.58 -6.37
C LEU A 175 1.12 -10.07 -6.05
N TRP A 176 0.25 -10.91 -6.60
CA TRP A 176 0.36 -12.36 -6.45
C TRP A 176 1.73 -12.84 -6.91
N ASN A 177 2.13 -12.46 -8.13
CA ASN A 177 3.41 -12.88 -8.71
C ASN A 177 4.59 -12.39 -7.86
N LEU A 178 4.55 -11.16 -7.38
CA LEU A 178 5.56 -10.58 -6.50
C LEU A 178 5.69 -11.39 -5.20
N LEU A 179 4.59 -11.61 -4.49
CA LEU A 179 4.59 -12.33 -3.21
C LEU A 179 5.04 -13.78 -3.39
N THR A 180 4.56 -14.46 -4.44
CA THR A 180 4.94 -15.84 -4.74
C THR A 180 6.43 -15.95 -5.06
N GLN A 181 6.97 -15.00 -5.83
CA GLN A 181 8.39 -14.96 -6.13
C GLN A 181 9.25 -14.77 -4.87
N GLU A 182 8.83 -13.88 -3.97
CA GLU A 182 9.55 -13.61 -2.71
C GLU A 182 9.51 -14.82 -1.76
N ILE A 183 8.38 -15.53 -1.70
CA ILE A 183 8.25 -16.78 -0.93
C ILE A 183 9.18 -17.86 -1.50
N HIS A 184 9.22 -18.04 -2.81
CA HIS A 184 10.17 -18.98 -3.44
C HIS A 184 11.64 -18.59 -3.24
N GLN A 185 11.93 -17.31 -2.98
CA GLN A 185 13.27 -16.84 -2.61
C GLN A 185 13.59 -17.01 -1.11
N GLY A 186 12.65 -17.57 -0.34
CA GLY A 186 12.82 -17.87 1.08
C GLY A 186 12.39 -16.75 2.03
N ARG A 187 11.71 -15.71 1.55
CA ARG A 187 11.13 -14.68 2.40
C ARG A 187 9.76 -15.13 2.90
N SER A 188 9.46 -14.94 4.18
CA SER A 188 8.12 -15.27 4.68
C SER A 188 7.06 -14.33 4.10
N PHE A 189 5.82 -14.82 3.97
CA PHE A 189 4.69 -14.00 3.49
C PHE A 189 4.53 -12.72 4.32
N PHE A 190 4.67 -12.87 5.63
CA PHE A 190 4.56 -11.78 6.61
C PHE A 190 5.63 -10.70 6.40
N ASP A 191 6.89 -11.09 6.14
CA ASP A 191 7.96 -10.13 5.89
C ASP A 191 7.78 -9.42 4.53
N ALA A 192 7.37 -10.15 3.49
CA ALA A 192 7.06 -9.57 2.19
C ALA A 192 5.91 -8.55 2.26
N MET A 193 4.84 -8.87 2.99
CA MET A 193 3.72 -7.95 3.23
C MET A 193 4.14 -6.72 4.02
N ARG A 194 4.99 -6.89 5.04
CA ARG A 194 5.52 -5.77 5.82
C ARG A 194 6.29 -4.79 4.94
N ILE A 195 7.19 -5.27 4.09
CA ILE A 195 7.96 -4.39 3.17
C ILE A 195 7.01 -3.65 2.23
N LEU A 196 6.03 -4.37 1.67
CA LEU A 196 5.04 -3.81 0.76
C LEU A 196 4.22 -2.68 1.42
N GLU A 197 3.77 -2.87 2.66
CA GLU A 197 2.97 -1.90 3.41
C GLU A 197 3.81 -0.69 3.90
N LEU A 198 5.04 -0.95 4.38
CA LEU A 198 5.91 0.08 4.93
C LEU A 198 6.56 0.95 3.86
N MET A 199 6.87 0.41 2.69
CA MET A 199 7.58 1.13 1.63
C MET A 199 6.90 2.46 1.23
N PRO A 200 5.63 2.50 0.78
CA PRO A 200 5.00 3.76 0.37
C PRO A 200 4.85 4.75 1.54
N MET A 201 4.52 4.25 2.74
CA MET A 201 4.33 5.09 3.93
C MET A 201 5.64 5.72 4.42
N THR A 202 6.72 4.94 4.48
CA THR A 202 8.03 5.45 4.86
C THR A 202 8.60 6.40 3.81
N PHE A 203 8.40 6.11 2.53
CA PHE A 203 8.79 7.01 1.45
C PHE A 203 8.05 8.36 1.55
N GLY A 204 6.72 8.33 1.71
CA GLY A 204 5.92 9.53 1.91
C GLY A 204 6.38 10.33 3.13
N TYR A 205 6.71 9.64 4.23
CA TYR A 205 7.31 10.27 5.39
C TYR A 205 8.66 10.92 5.06
N PHE A 206 9.57 10.28 4.34
CA PHE A 206 10.88 10.88 4.04
C PHE A 206 10.83 12.09 3.11
N LEU A 207 9.74 12.29 2.37
CA LEU A 207 9.50 13.50 1.58
C LEU A 207 9.14 14.71 2.43
N ILE A 208 8.47 14.50 3.57
CA ILE A 208 7.99 15.57 4.45
C ILE A 208 8.75 15.66 5.77
N GLY A 209 9.37 14.57 6.18
CA GLY A 209 9.95 14.37 7.51
C GLY A 209 11.37 14.89 7.56
N VAL A 210 11.59 16.00 8.25
CA VAL A 210 12.94 16.46 8.56
C VAL A 210 13.30 15.96 9.95
N LEU A 211 13.86 14.74 9.98
CA LEU A 211 14.22 14.00 11.21
C LEU A 211 15.18 14.75 12.15
N THR A 212 15.82 15.80 11.67
CA THR A 212 16.78 16.64 12.38
C THR A 212 16.17 17.89 13.03
N ILE A 213 14.95 18.29 12.67
CA ILE A 213 14.32 19.53 13.19
C ILE A 213 13.68 19.32 14.56
N VAL A 214 13.27 18.09 14.90
CA VAL A 214 12.53 17.84 16.14
C VAL A 214 13.49 17.36 17.23
N PRO A 215 13.83 18.18 18.25
CA PRO A 215 14.82 17.84 19.28
C PRO A 215 14.33 16.79 20.30
N ILE A 216 13.18 16.15 20.03
CA ILE A 216 12.60 15.14 20.90
C ILE A 216 13.15 13.79 20.45
N LYS A 217 13.91 13.10 21.33
CA LYS A 217 14.48 11.76 21.07
C LYS A 217 13.46 10.74 20.55
N LEU A 218 12.18 10.89 20.90
CA LEU A 218 11.11 10.01 20.44
C LEU A 218 10.81 10.13 18.93
N PHE A 219 11.18 11.27 18.33
CA PHE A 219 11.02 11.58 16.91
C PHE A 219 12.34 11.62 16.14
N SER A 220 13.46 11.28 16.77
CA SER A 220 14.73 11.17 16.06
C SER A 220 14.67 10.04 15.04
N GLY A 221 15.44 10.17 13.96
CA GLY A 221 15.53 9.11 12.96
C GLY A 221 15.97 7.77 13.55
N GLU A 222 16.93 7.80 14.47
CA GLU A 222 17.42 6.60 15.17
C GLU A 222 16.33 5.91 15.99
N SER A 223 15.48 6.71 16.63
CA SER A 223 14.30 6.19 17.31
C SER A 223 13.40 5.52 16.28
N LEU A 224 12.91 6.27 15.29
CA LEU A 224 11.86 5.83 14.37
C LEU A 224 12.25 4.64 13.48
N PHE A 225 13.49 4.62 12.98
CA PHE A 225 13.93 3.63 11.99
C PHE A 225 15.20 2.87 12.38
N GLY A 226 15.66 2.99 13.64
CA GLY A 226 16.90 2.38 14.08
C GLY A 226 18.15 3.15 13.63
N GLU A 227 19.31 2.59 14.02
CA GLU A 227 20.63 3.09 13.64
C GLU A 227 20.80 3.15 12.12
N GLU A 228 21.74 3.98 11.65
CA GLU A 228 22.01 4.10 10.22
C GLU A 228 22.38 2.74 9.61
N GLY A 229 21.64 2.33 8.57
CA GLY A 229 21.83 1.05 7.91
C GLY A 229 20.95 -0.09 8.44
N HIS A 230 20.19 0.11 9.52
CA HIS A 230 19.16 -0.85 9.92
C HIS A 230 18.05 -0.90 8.86
N ASP A 231 17.77 -2.10 8.35
CA ASP A 231 16.61 -2.34 7.50
C ASP A 231 15.32 -2.29 8.32
N TYR A 232 14.69 -1.12 8.36
CA TYR A 232 13.42 -0.90 9.07
C TYR A 232 12.20 -1.47 8.33
N LEU A 233 12.36 -1.87 7.06
CA LEU A 233 11.30 -2.47 6.25
C LEU A 233 11.14 -3.96 6.58
N ALA A 234 12.24 -4.66 6.87
CA ALA A 234 12.19 -6.06 7.29
C ALA A 234 11.60 -6.24 8.71
N MET A 235 11.17 -7.45 9.03
CA MET A 235 10.73 -7.79 10.38
C MET A 235 11.87 -7.58 11.41
N PRO A 236 11.57 -6.98 12.58
CA PRO A 236 12.55 -6.84 13.64
C PRO A 236 12.95 -8.23 14.16
N GLN A 237 14.25 -8.51 14.18
CA GLN A 237 14.81 -9.70 14.83
C GLN A 237 14.59 -9.54 16.34
N GLU A 238 13.92 -10.50 16.96
CA GLU A 238 13.69 -10.53 18.41
C GLU A 238 14.96 -10.87 19.20
#